data_AF-A0A1L0CWH9-F1
#
_entry.id   AF-A0A1L0CWH9-F1
#
_cell.length_a   1.000
_cell.length_b   1.000
_cell.length_c   1.000
_cell.angle_alpha   90.00
_cell.angle_beta   90.00
_cell.angle_gamma   90.00
#
_symmetry.space_group_name_H-M   'P 1'
#
loop_
_entity.id
_entity.type
_entity.pdbx_description
1 polymer ?
#
loop_
_entity_poly.entity_id
_entity_poly.type
_entity_poly.pdbx_seq_one_letter_code
_entity_poly.pdbx_strand_id
1 'polypeptide(L)'
;MNNLMSLDISNNDLIGHINFNKFNFPNLQVLNLAENKLQLVTGLECVPNLRVLNINDNRLEGISCLLIHRHLKKLSLKFNRLKKLSVEPFPFLRILRIDGNSLDFVSDLKKLKFLLEMSAKCQDNPNITEQIVLGTQDIVTLDLSGNYVLSSLLSGPLPTDLFANLNQLNLSAVGLTSIPDSFGKTFGNVRELNINFNKLTSLEGLTMLCRLKKITAVSNNMSKMEMILNSLCNSRKTLKLLDLRLNVFNFEFYPYVFNPHELELANASNVKNFDSSPIPLEAHDDIENFSIHYNTLVKSREEWEERDADFFARMRAEGNYKRINERLNYETILIKFFPKLKNLDGSHVSLERRNQMESRIHLN
;
A
#
# COMPACT_ATOMS: atom_id res chain seq x y z
N MET A 1 23.05 -9.66 -31.25
CA MET A 1 22.32 -8.43 -31.65
C MET A 1 22.97 -7.25 -30.95
N ASN A 2 24.00 -6.64 -31.54
CA ASN A 2 24.88 -5.74 -30.79
C ASN A 2 24.27 -4.35 -30.52
N ASN A 3 23.19 -3.97 -31.20
CA ASN A 3 22.56 -2.66 -31.01
C ASN A 3 21.28 -2.71 -30.16
N LEU A 4 20.86 -3.90 -29.72
CA LEU A 4 19.62 -4.06 -28.97
C LEU A 4 19.78 -3.51 -27.55
N MET A 5 19.06 -2.43 -27.23
CA MET A 5 19.08 -1.79 -25.90
C MET A 5 17.85 -2.11 -25.06
N SER A 6 16.72 -2.40 -25.71
CA SER A 6 15.46 -2.75 -25.05
C SER A 6 14.84 -3.94 -25.76
N LEU A 7 14.39 -4.93 -25.00
CA LEU A 7 13.66 -6.08 -25.50
C LEU A 7 12.42 -6.27 -24.65
N ASP A 8 11.26 -6.22 -25.29
CA ASP A 8 10.00 -6.59 -24.68
C ASP A 8 9.45 -7.83 -25.38
N ILE A 9 9.34 -8.91 -24.63
CA ILE A 9 8.74 -10.18 -25.03
C ILE A 9 7.76 -10.65 -23.95
N SER A 10 7.17 -9.69 -23.23
CA SER A 10 6.11 -9.95 -22.26
C SER A 10 4.82 -10.40 -22.93
N ASN A 11 3.91 -11.01 -22.15
CA ASN A 11 2.62 -11.53 -22.62
C ASN A 11 2.79 -12.49 -23.82
N ASN A 12 3.62 -13.50 -23.62
CA ASN A 12 3.87 -14.57 -24.57
C ASN A 12 3.74 -15.92 -23.85
N ASP A 13 3.86 -17.01 -24.61
CA ASP A 13 3.83 -18.38 -24.07
C ASP A 13 5.23 -18.95 -23.85
N LEU A 14 6.23 -18.12 -23.50
CA LEU A 14 7.59 -18.61 -23.29
C LEU A 14 7.63 -19.52 -22.05
N ILE A 15 8.11 -20.75 -22.23
CA ILE A 15 8.18 -21.80 -21.21
C ILE A 15 9.63 -22.18 -20.89
N GLY A 16 9.83 -22.84 -19.76
CA GLY A 16 11.10 -23.47 -19.41
C GLY A 16 12.12 -22.49 -18.84
N HIS A 17 13.38 -22.60 -19.28
CA HIS A 17 14.50 -21.90 -18.68
C HIS A 17 15.19 -20.95 -19.67
N ILE A 18 15.45 -19.71 -19.23
CA ILE A 18 16.31 -18.79 -19.95
C ILE A 18 17.71 -18.86 -19.35
N ASN A 19 18.69 -19.17 -20.19
CA ASN A 19 20.10 -19.09 -19.85
C ASN A 19 20.78 -18.04 -20.74
N PHE A 20 21.12 -16.90 -20.17
CA PHE A 20 21.72 -15.78 -20.89
C PHE A 20 23.12 -16.08 -21.43
N ASN A 21 23.80 -17.14 -20.99
CA ASN A 21 25.07 -17.59 -21.56
C ASN A 21 24.92 -18.03 -23.03
N LYS A 22 23.70 -18.34 -23.47
CA LYS A 22 23.39 -18.72 -24.87
C LYS A 22 23.14 -17.51 -25.78
N PHE A 23 23.11 -16.30 -25.23
CA PHE A 23 22.77 -15.10 -25.97
C PHE A 23 23.89 -14.07 -25.87
N ASN A 24 24.04 -13.25 -26.91
CA ASN A 24 24.97 -12.13 -26.92
C ASN A 24 24.20 -10.81 -27.02
N PHE A 25 23.97 -10.19 -25.86
CA PHE A 25 23.22 -8.95 -25.67
C PHE A 25 24.05 -7.91 -24.89
N PRO A 26 25.19 -7.47 -25.44
CA PRO A 26 26.16 -6.67 -24.70
C PRO A 26 25.63 -5.28 -24.33
N ASN A 27 24.65 -4.76 -25.08
CA ASN A 27 24.10 -3.41 -24.91
C ASN A 27 22.68 -3.38 -24.36
N LEU A 28 22.10 -4.52 -24.00
CA LEU A 28 20.73 -4.59 -23.48
C LEU A 28 20.66 -3.95 -22.10
N GLN A 29 19.75 -2.98 -21.95
CA GLN A 29 19.54 -2.19 -20.73
C GLN A 29 18.17 -2.44 -20.11
N VAL A 30 17.17 -2.75 -20.93
CA VAL A 30 15.80 -3.02 -20.47
C VAL A 30 15.35 -4.36 -21.04
N LEU A 31 14.91 -5.24 -20.16
CA LEU A 31 14.34 -6.52 -20.54
C LEU A 31 13.01 -6.74 -19.82
N ASN A 32 11.96 -6.94 -20.61
CA ASN A 32 10.64 -7.30 -20.12
C ASN A 32 10.29 -8.73 -20.58
N LEU A 33 10.16 -9.62 -19.60
CA LEU A 33 9.80 -11.04 -19.70
C LEU A 33 8.48 -11.34 -18.97
N ALA A 34 7.74 -10.30 -18.55
CA ALA A 34 6.54 -10.49 -17.73
C ALA A 34 5.45 -11.29 -18.45
N GLU A 35 4.50 -11.86 -17.71
CA GLU A 35 3.33 -12.57 -18.26
C GLU A 35 3.76 -13.68 -19.24
N ASN A 36 4.60 -14.59 -18.75
CA ASN A 36 5.06 -15.77 -19.48
C ASN A 36 4.97 -17.00 -18.55
N LYS A 37 5.57 -18.13 -18.92
CA LYS A 37 5.54 -19.40 -18.17
C LYS A 37 6.95 -19.88 -17.82
N LEU A 38 7.89 -18.95 -17.63
CA LEU A 38 9.29 -19.24 -17.32
C LEU A 38 9.44 -19.81 -15.91
N GLN A 39 10.37 -20.76 -15.74
CA GLN A 39 10.64 -21.45 -14.49
C GLN A 39 12.00 -21.09 -13.89
N LEU A 40 12.98 -20.70 -14.72
CA LEU A 40 14.32 -20.34 -14.27
C LEU A 40 14.94 -19.29 -15.19
N VAL A 41 15.67 -18.34 -14.57
CA VAL A 41 16.52 -17.39 -15.28
C VAL A 41 17.95 -17.48 -14.74
N THR A 42 18.92 -17.77 -15.61
CA THR A 42 20.34 -17.89 -15.26
C THR A 42 21.24 -17.09 -16.20
N GLY A 43 22.48 -16.84 -15.78
CA GLY A 43 23.49 -16.19 -16.62
C GLY A 43 23.36 -14.67 -16.71
N LEU A 44 22.73 -14.01 -15.73
CA LEU A 44 22.52 -12.55 -15.76
C LEU A 44 23.84 -11.77 -15.86
N GLU A 45 24.97 -12.35 -15.47
CA GLU A 45 26.30 -11.79 -15.69
C GLU A 45 26.64 -11.58 -17.19
N CYS A 46 26.00 -12.31 -18.10
CA CYS A 46 26.18 -12.19 -19.56
C CYS A 46 25.36 -11.06 -20.19
N VAL A 47 24.55 -10.33 -19.41
CA VAL A 47 23.84 -9.11 -19.84
C VAL A 47 24.33 -7.90 -19.02
N PRO A 48 25.63 -7.56 -19.10
CA PRO A 48 26.33 -6.73 -18.10
C PRO A 48 25.81 -5.28 -18.00
N ASN A 49 25.11 -4.80 -19.02
CA ASN A 49 24.56 -3.45 -19.09
C ASN A 49 23.07 -3.37 -18.69
N LEU A 50 22.47 -4.47 -18.26
CA LEU A 50 21.06 -4.51 -17.87
C LEU A 50 20.80 -3.60 -16.66
N ARG A 51 19.81 -2.73 -16.79
CA ARG A 51 19.40 -1.74 -15.76
C ARG A 51 18.04 -2.07 -15.19
N VAL A 52 17.14 -2.59 -16.03
CA VAL A 52 15.76 -2.93 -15.66
C VAL A 52 15.46 -4.35 -16.13
N LEU A 53 15.07 -5.19 -15.19
CA LEU A 53 14.59 -6.54 -15.44
C LEU A 53 13.19 -6.70 -14.85
N ASN A 54 12.21 -6.95 -15.72
CA ASN A 54 10.86 -7.30 -15.33
C ASN A 54 10.57 -8.75 -15.71
N ILE A 55 10.30 -9.61 -14.73
CA ILE A 55 9.93 -11.01 -14.92
C ILE A 55 8.73 -11.33 -14.04
N ASN A 56 7.80 -10.37 -13.90
CA ASN A 56 6.56 -10.59 -13.16
C ASN A 56 5.71 -11.68 -13.82
N ASP A 57 4.77 -12.25 -13.08
CA ASP A 57 3.69 -13.10 -13.64
C ASP A 57 4.27 -14.25 -14.48
N ASN A 58 5.12 -15.03 -13.82
CA ASN A 58 5.79 -16.19 -14.37
C ASN A 58 5.69 -17.36 -13.38
N ARG A 59 6.49 -18.42 -13.57
CA ARG A 59 6.52 -19.59 -12.68
C ARG A 59 7.92 -19.78 -12.12
N LEU A 60 8.67 -18.69 -11.92
CA LEU A 60 10.07 -18.76 -11.52
C LEU A 60 10.22 -19.41 -10.14
N GLU A 61 11.03 -20.45 -10.09
CA GLU A 61 11.47 -21.07 -8.83
C GLU A 61 12.86 -20.56 -8.41
N GLY A 62 13.59 -19.94 -9.34
CA GLY A 62 14.89 -19.32 -9.06
C GLY A 62 15.34 -18.31 -10.11
N ILE A 63 16.28 -17.48 -9.69
CA ILE A 63 17.03 -16.54 -10.52
C ILE A 63 18.49 -16.55 -10.07
N SER A 64 19.44 -16.61 -10.99
CA SER A 64 20.86 -16.65 -10.66
C SER A 64 21.72 -15.68 -11.47
N CYS A 65 22.75 -15.17 -10.80
CA CYS A 65 23.79 -14.30 -11.35
C CYS A 65 25.09 -14.68 -10.64
N LEU A 66 26.08 -15.18 -11.37
CA LEU A 66 27.31 -15.71 -10.78
C LEU A 66 28.30 -14.61 -10.38
N LEU A 67 28.16 -13.41 -10.94
CA LEU A 67 29.03 -12.26 -10.70
C LEU A 67 28.24 -11.05 -10.21
N ILE A 68 28.93 -10.08 -9.61
CA ILE A 68 28.32 -8.80 -9.21
C ILE A 68 27.85 -8.04 -10.46
N HIS A 69 26.55 -7.82 -10.55
CA HIS A 69 25.90 -7.08 -11.62
C HIS A 69 25.87 -5.58 -11.29
N ARG A 70 26.83 -4.84 -11.85
CA ARG A 70 27.08 -3.43 -11.48
C ARG A 70 26.00 -2.43 -11.92
N HIS A 71 25.20 -2.78 -12.93
CA HIS A 71 24.26 -1.85 -13.55
C HIS A 71 22.78 -2.05 -13.22
N LEU A 72 22.39 -3.19 -12.63
CA LEU A 72 20.97 -3.49 -12.42
C LEU A 72 20.43 -2.57 -11.32
N LYS A 73 19.39 -1.78 -11.65
CA LYS A 73 18.77 -0.80 -10.75
C LYS A 73 17.35 -1.20 -10.35
N LYS A 74 16.63 -1.92 -11.21
CA LYS A 74 15.26 -2.37 -10.96
C LYS A 74 15.14 -3.85 -11.26
N LEU A 75 14.72 -4.61 -10.27
CA LEU A 75 14.40 -6.03 -10.38
C LEU A 75 12.96 -6.25 -9.90
N SER A 76 12.10 -6.74 -10.80
CA SER A 76 10.71 -7.05 -10.51
C SER A 76 10.47 -8.53 -10.77
N LEU A 77 10.08 -9.25 -9.71
CA LEU A 77 9.88 -10.70 -9.66
C LEU A 77 8.51 -11.03 -9.07
N LYS A 78 7.52 -10.14 -9.25
CA LYS A 78 6.20 -10.32 -8.68
C LYS A 78 5.54 -11.59 -9.23
N PHE A 79 4.67 -12.22 -8.45
CA PHE A 79 3.80 -13.31 -8.91
C PHE A 79 4.61 -14.42 -9.60
N ASN A 80 5.50 -15.01 -8.80
CA ASN A 80 6.34 -16.13 -9.16
C ASN A 80 6.27 -17.18 -8.03
N ARG A 81 7.11 -18.21 -8.08
CA ARG A 81 7.12 -19.34 -7.14
C ARG A 81 8.45 -19.41 -6.39
N LEU A 82 9.08 -18.25 -6.14
CA LEU A 82 10.39 -18.19 -5.52
C LEU A 82 10.28 -18.61 -4.06
N LYS A 83 11.08 -19.60 -3.66
CA LYS A 83 11.27 -20.00 -2.25
C LYS A 83 12.49 -19.36 -1.62
N LYS A 84 13.49 -19.02 -2.42
CA LYS A 84 14.73 -18.37 -1.96
C LYS A 84 15.14 -17.30 -2.96
N LEU A 85 15.69 -16.21 -2.46
CA LEU A 85 16.27 -15.16 -3.29
C LEU A 85 17.60 -14.70 -2.68
N SER A 86 18.66 -14.69 -3.49
CA SER A 86 19.90 -14.01 -3.13
C SER A 86 19.97 -12.68 -3.86
N VAL A 87 20.14 -11.58 -3.12
CA VAL A 87 20.32 -10.25 -3.71
C VAL A 87 21.76 -9.76 -3.68
N GLU A 88 22.69 -10.59 -3.17
CA GLU A 88 24.13 -10.28 -3.15
C GLU A 88 24.69 -9.87 -4.52
N PRO A 89 24.33 -10.52 -5.65
CA PRO A 89 24.84 -10.12 -6.96
C PRO A 89 24.39 -8.73 -7.41
N PHE A 90 23.39 -8.11 -6.76
CA PHE A 90 22.75 -6.88 -7.23
C PHE A 90 22.89 -5.69 -6.24
N PRO A 91 24.10 -5.33 -5.78
CA PRO A 91 24.31 -4.37 -4.69
C PRO A 91 23.87 -2.93 -5.03
N PHE A 92 23.62 -2.64 -6.31
CA PHE A 92 23.22 -1.31 -6.79
C PHE A 92 21.72 -1.20 -7.13
N LEU A 93 20.90 -2.17 -6.70
CA LEU A 93 19.45 -2.07 -6.83
C LEU A 93 18.93 -0.82 -6.12
N ARG A 94 17.97 -0.16 -6.77
CA ARG A 94 17.19 0.96 -6.25
C ARG A 94 15.75 0.55 -6.00
N ILE A 95 15.25 -0.42 -6.76
CA ILE A 95 13.89 -0.94 -6.66
C ILE A 95 13.94 -2.47 -6.69
N LEU A 96 13.40 -3.10 -5.66
CA LEU A 96 13.20 -4.54 -5.58
C LEU A 96 11.72 -4.83 -5.29
N ARG A 97 11.10 -5.64 -6.15
CA ARG A 97 9.71 -6.09 -5.96
C ARG A 97 9.63 -7.60 -6.05
N ILE A 98 9.17 -8.21 -4.97
CA ILE A 98 9.11 -9.67 -4.77
C ILE A 98 7.71 -10.12 -4.32
N ASP A 99 6.70 -9.30 -4.62
CA ASP A 99 5.28 -9.50 -4.29
C ASP A 99 4.77 -10.88 -4.72
N GLY A 100 3.85 -11.49 -3.97
CA GLY A 100 3.17 -12.73 -4.37
C GLY A 100 4.13 -13.88 -4.69
N ASN A 101 5.08 -14.13 -3.78
CA ASN A 101 5.96 -15.29 -3.82
C ASN A 101 5.84 -16.07 -2.51
N SER A 102 6.40 -17.29 -2.51
CA SER A 102 6.43 -18.19 -1.35
C SER A 102 7.82 -18.20 -0.70
N LEU A 103 8.42 -17.02 -0.48
CA LEU A 103 9.81 -16.91 -0.03
C LEU A 103 9.99 -17.39 1.41
N ASP A 104 10.87 -18.36 1.60
CA ASP A 104 11.34 -18.80 2.92
C ASP A 104 12.58 -18.02 3.39
N PHE A 105 13.33 -17.46 2.45
CA PHE A 105 14.60 -16.80 2.74
C PHE A 105 15.04 -15.80 1.67
N VAL A 106 15.45 -14.61 2.09
CA VAL A 106 16.17 -13.62 1.29
C VAL A 106 17.53 -13.31 1.91
N SER A 107 18.62 -13.61 1.18
CA SER A 107 19.98 -13.36 1.65
C SER A 107 20.44 -11.94 1.34
N ASP A 108 21.27 -11.35 2.22
CA ASP A 108 22.06 -10.15 1.92
C ASP A 108 21.29 -8.83 1.67
N LEU A 109 20.06 -8.70 2.18
CA LEU A 109 19.30 -7.43 2.07
C LEU A 109 20.08 -6.20 2.56
N LYS A 110 20.90 -6.35 3.61
CA LYS A 110 21.76 -5.27 4.15
C LYS A 110 22.86 -4.82 3.19
N LYS A 111 23.18 -5.59 2.15
CA LYS A 111 24.15 -5.18 1.10
C LYS A 111 23.54 -4.19 0.10
N LEU A 112 22.21 -4.05 0.06
CA LEU A 112 21.50 -3.15 -0.86
C LEU A 112 21.51 -1.69 -0.37
N LYS A 113 22.70 -1.10 -0.28
CA LYS A 113 22.92 0.27 0.27
C LYS A 113 22.28 1.40 -0.54
N PHE A 114 21.80 1.12 -1.75
CA PHE A 114 21.18 2.09 -2.65
C PHE A 114 19.67 1.84 -2.86
N LEU A 115 19.11 0.88 -2.12
CA LEU A 115 17.70 0.53 -2.23
C LEU A 115 16.84 1.72 -1.76
N LEU A 116 15.89 2.12 -2.59
CA LEU A 116 14.95 3.20 -2.30
C LEU A 116 13.54 2.66 -2.11
N GLU A 117 13.18 1.63 -2.86
CA GLU A 117 11.86 1.02 -2.84
C GLU A 117 11.98 -0.50 -2.65
N MET A 118 11.29 -1.01 -1.64
CA MET A 118 11.09 -2.43 -1.40
C MET A 118 9.60 -2.75 -1.37
N SER A 119 9.19 -3.74 -2.16
CA SER A 119 7.83 -4.29 -2.13
C SER A 119 7.93 -5.80 -1.94
N ALA A 120 7.27 -6.29 -0.88
CA ALA A 120 7.16 -7.71 -0.57
C ALA A 120 5.74 -8.02 -0.10
N LYS A 121 4.78 -7.66 -0.95
CA LYS A 121 3.36 -7.88 -0.68
C LYS A 121 3.07 -9.37 -0.63
N CYS A 122 2.08 -9.70 0.19
CA CYS A 122 1.36 -10.97 0.11
C CYS A 122 2.29 -12.18 -0.07
N GLN A 123 3.18 -12.34 0.89
CA GLN A 123 4.05 -13.50 0.94
C GLN A 123 3.29 -14.67 1.57
N ASP A 124 3.40 -15.85 0.97
CA ASP A 124 2.73 -17.04 1.52
C ASP A 124 3.35 -17.45 2.88
N ASN A 125 4.66 -17.23 3.03
CA ASN A 125 5.37 -17.54 4.26
C ASN A 125 5.43 -16.29 5.17
N PRO A 126 4.78 -16.30 6.34
CA PRO A 126 4.76 -15.13 7.21
C PRO A 126 6.11 -14.73 7.79
N ASN A 127 7.03 -15.70 7.99
CA ASN A 127 8.31 -15.46 8.65
C ASN A 127 9.26 -14.60 7.80
N ILE A 128 9.03 -14.52 6.49
CA ILE A 128 9.88 -13.72 5.61
C ILE A 128 9.75 -12.22 5.89
N THR A 129 8.60 -11.79 6.40
CA THR A 129 8.33 -10.38 6.67
C THR A 129 9.25 -9.82 7.74
N GLU A 130 9.54 -10.59 8.79
CA GLU A 130 10.52 -10.22 9.81
C GLU A 130 11.91 -10.08 9.21
N GLN A 131 12.34 -11.02 8.37
CA GLN A 131 13.63 -10.93 7.71
C GLN A 131 13.73 -9.70 6.80
N ILE A 132 12.66 -9.35 6.09
CA ILE A 132 12.60 -8.16 5.23
C ILE A 132 12.64 -6.88 6.07
N VAL A 133 11.83 -6.81 7.13
CA VAL A 133 11.77 -5.65 8.04
C VAL A 133 13.13 -5.42 8.69
N LEU A 134 13.81 -6.47 9.20
CA LEU A 134 15.11 -6.35 9.87
C LEU A 134 16.30 -6.26 8.90
N GLY A 135 16.11 -6.70 7.66
CA GLY A 135 17.15 -6.77 6.64
C GLY A 135 17.24 -5.53 5.75
N THR A 136 16.15 -4.78 5.61
CA THR A 136 16.09 -3.55 4.80
C THR A 136 16.43 -2.32 5.64
N GLN A 137 17.20 -1.40 5.07
CA GLN A 137 17.68 -0.19 5.72
C GLN A 137 17.66 0.97 4.72
N ASP A 138 17.51 2.20 5.21
CA ASP A 138 17.62 3.44 4.43
C ASP A 138 16.68 3.57 3.21
N ILE A 139 15.62 2.77 3.16
CA ILE A 139 14.62 2.83 2.10
C ILE A 139 13.67 4.04 2.28
N VAL A 140 13.11 4.50 1.18
CA VAL A 140 12.15 5.61 1.11
C VAL A 140 10.71 5.12 1.07
N THR A 141 10.48 3.99 0.40
CA THR A 141 9.17 3.38 0.22
C THR A 141 9.23 1.90 0.60
N LEU A 142 8.31 1.49 1.49
CA LEU A 142 8.13 0.11 1.91
C LEU A 142 6.68 -0.30 1.73
N ASP A 143 6.48 -1.41 1.04
CA ASP A 143 5.16 -2.01 0.87
C ASP A 143 5.15 -3.46 1.33
N LEU A 144 4.39 -3.71 2.40
CA LEU A 144 4.21 -5.01 3.04
C LEU A 144 2.73 -5.41 3.07
N SER A 145 1.90 -4.84 2.19
CA SER A 145 0.46 -5.11 2.19
C SER A 145 0.15 -6.60 2.04
N GLY A 146 -0.92 -7.07 2.66
CA GLY A 146 -1.41 -8.45 2.54
C GLY A 146 -0.60 -9.52 3.26
N ASN A 147 0.31 -9.11 4.15
CA ASN A 147 1.02 -10.04 5.02
C ASN A 147 0.34 -10.11 6.40
N TYR A 148 -0.67 -10.98 6.56
CA TYR A 148 -1.54 -11.02 7.75
C TYR A 148 -0.84 -11.29 9.10
N VAL A 149 0.32 -11.94 9.09
CA VAL A 149 1.09 -12.25 10.32
C VAL A 149 1.98 -11.08 10.76
N LEU A 150 2.13 -10.04 9.94
CA LEU A 150 2.95 -8.87 10.27
C LEU A 150 2.45 -8.12 11.52
N SER A 151 1.16 -8.26 11.86
CA SER A 151 0.55 -7.65 13.05
C SER A 151 1.25 -8.03 14.36
N SER A 152 1.67 -9.28 14.51
CA SER A 152 2.39 -9.76 15.70
C SER A 152 3.82 -9.20 15.76
N LEU A 153 4.50 -9.11 14.61
CA LEU A 153 5.84 -8.53 14.51
C LEU A 153 5.84 -7.05 14.89
N LEU A 154 4.87 -6.28 14.37
CA LEU A 154 4.79 -4.84 14.62
C LEU A 154 4.52 -4.53 16.10
N SER A 155 3.84 -5.43 16.80
CA SER A 155 3.57 -5.33 18.25
C SER A 155 4.82 -5.55 19.11
N GLY A 156 5.87 -6.16 18.56
CA GLY A 156 7.17 -6.34 19.20
C GLY A 156 8.08 -5.09 19.13
N PRO A 157 9.20 -5.08 19.87
CA PRO A 157 10.19 -4.02 19.76
C PRO A 157 10.91 -4.09 18.41
N LEU A 158 10.68 -3.10 17.55
CA LEU A 158 11.49 -2.88 16.36
C LEU A 158 12.61 -1.88 16.65
N PRO A 159 13.81 -2.03 16.05
CA PRO A 159 14.87 -1.05 16.26
C PRO A 159 14.49 0.27 15.59
N THR A 160 14.72 1.38 16.31
CA THR A 160 14.17 2.69 15.95
C THR A 160 14.80 3.32 14.71
N ASP A 161 16.03 2.91 14.37
CA ASP A 161 16.83 3.61 13.36
C ASP A 161 16.70 3.00 11.95
N LEU A 162 16.03 1.84 11.80
CA LEU A 162 15.95 1.13 10.51
C LEU A 162 15.30 1.96 9.39
N PHE A 163 14.29 2.74 9.76
CA PHE A 163 13.43 3.44 8.82
C PHE A 163 13.58 4.97 8.91
N ALA A 164 14.77 5.45 9.28
CA ALA A 164 15.07 6.87 9.40
C ALA A 164 14.74 7.67 8.12
N ASN A 165 14.89 7.06 6.93
CA ASN A 165 14.61 7.67 5.63
C ASN A 165 13.22 7.33 5.05
N LEU A 166 12.44 6.48 5.73
CA LEU A 166 11.17 5.98 5.22
C LEU A 166 10.11 7.08 5.21
N ASN A 167 9.54 7.32 4.03
CA ASN A 167 8.54 8.35 3.80
C ASN A 167 7.17 7.77 3.44
N GLN A 168 7.14 6.62 2.78
CA GLN A 168 5.92 5.96 2.33
C GLN A 168 5.88 4.54 2.90
N LEU A 169 4.82 4.24 3.63
CA LEU A 169 4.62 2.94 4.26
C LEU A 169 3.22 2.43 3.94
N ASN A 170 3.16 1.24 3.34
CA ASN A 170 1.91 0.54 3.08
C ASN A 170 1.83 -0.74 3.91
N LEU A 171 0.83 -0.75 4.79
CA LEU A 171 0.45 -1.82 5.73
C LEU A 171 -1.04 -2.17 5.56
N SER A 172 -1.56 -2.03 4.33
CA SER A 172 -2.94 -2.43 4.05
C SER A 172 -3.11 -3.95 4.11
N ALA A 173 -4.26 -4.42 4.59
CA ALA A 173 -4.59 -5.84 4.65
C ALA A 173 -3.57 -6.70 5.42
N VAL A 174 -2.93 -6.18 6.48
CA VAL A 174 -1.98 -6.94 7.30
C VAL A 174 -2.57 -7.43 8.62
N GLY A 175 -3.88 -7.27 8.81
CA GLY A 175 -4.61 -7.78 9.96
C GLY A 175 -4.39 -7.00 11.26
N LEU A 176 -4.01 -5.73 11.20
CA LEU A 176 -3.82 -4.91 12.42
C LEU A 176 -5.13 -4.75 13.19
N THR A 177 -5.11 -5.05 14.49
CA THR A 177 -6.21 -4.76 15.43
C THR A 177 -5.93 -3.52 16.27
N SER A 178 -4.65 -3.21 16.51
CA SER A 178 -4.17 -2.00 17.15
C SER A 178 -2.84 -1.53 16.53
N ILE A 179 -2.44 -0.30 16.85
CA ILE A 179 -1.14 0.26 16.49
C ILE A 179 -0.36 0.46 17.79
N PRO A 180 0.84 -0.12 17.94
CA PRO A 180 1.60 -0.05 19.18
C PRO A 180 2.22 1.33 19.41
N ASP A 181 2.43 1.71 20.67
CA ASP A 181 3.01 3.02 21.05
C ASP A 181 4.43 3.24 20.53
N SER A 182 5.16 2.15 20.25
CA SER A 182 6.48 2.18 19.63
C SER A 182 6.46 2.55 18.15
N PHE A 183 5.30 2.49 17.49
CA PHE A 183 5.17 2.65 16.04
C PHE A 183 5.78 3.97 15.56
N GLY A 184 5.46 5.08 16.21
CA GLY A 184 6.00 6.38 15.83
C GLY A 184 7.49 6.58 16.17
N LYS A 185 8.09 5.74 17.01
CA LYS A 185 9.56 5.73 17.22
C LYS A 185 10.26 5.12 16.02
N THR A 186 9.71 4.02 15.49
CA THR A 186 10.27 3.30 14.34
C THR A 186 9.97 4.01 13.02
N PHE A 187 8.76 4.54 12.86
CA PHE A 187 8.27 5.11 11.60
C PHE A 187 8.08 6.63 11.66
N GLY A 188 8.78 7.32 12.56
CA GLY A 188 8.58 8.75 12.86
C GLY A 188 8.74 9.72 11.69
N ASN A 189 9.42 9.31 10.60
CA ASN A 189 9.59 10.11 9.39
C ASN A 189 8.56 9.83 8.29
N VAL A 190 7.65 8.86 8.48
CA VAL A 190 6.61 8.52 7.52
C VAL A 190 5.71 9.74 7.25
N ARG A 191 5.44 9.97 5.96
CA ARG A 191 4.64 11.07 5.44
C ARG A 191 3.38 10.59 4.76
N GLU A 192 3.39 9.38 4.22
CA GLU A 192 2.24 8.74 3.60
C GLU A 192 2.10 7.34 4.18
N LEU A 193 0.99 7.11 4.89
CA LEU A 193 0.68 5.86 5.55
C LEU A 193 -0.60 5.28 4.99
N ASN A 194 -0.53 4.05 4.49
CA ASN A 194 -1.71 3.28 4.11
C ASN A 194 -1.92 2.13 5.10
N ILE A 195 -3.04 2.15 5.79
CA ILE A 195 -3.50 1.13 6.76
C ILE A 195 -4.93 0.68 6.42
N ASN A 196 -5.32 0.76 5.15
CA ASN A 196 -6.62 0.30 4.68
C ASN A 196 -6.82 -1.20 4.98
N PHE A 197 -8.08 -1.63 5.11
CA PHE A 197 -8.46 -3.04 5.22
C PHE A 197 -7.80 -3.76 6.40
N ASN A 198 -7.75 -3.08 7.54
CA ASN A 198 -7.33 -3.67 8.80
C ASN A 198 -8.53 -3.75 9.75
N LYS A 199 -8.32 -4.21 10.98
CA LYS A 199 -9.34 -4.37 12.01
C LYS A 199 -9.16 -3.33 13.13
N LEU A 200 -8.64 -2.15 12.78
CA LEU A 200 -8.29 -1.12 13.76
C LEU A 200 -9.55 -0.51 14.38
N THR A 201 -9.61 -0.46 15.70
CA THR A 201 -10.63 0.30 16.45
C THR A 201 -10.15 1.69 16.88
N SER A 202 -8.83 1.93 16.79
CA SER A 202 -8.13 3.14 17.21
C SER A 202 -6.91 3.41 16.34
N LEU A 203 -6.44 4.67 16.34
CA LEU A 203 -5.19 5.10 15.71
C LEU A 203 -4.14 5.60 16.73
N GLU A 204 -4.33 5.33 18.03
CA GLU A 204 -3.58 5.97 19.13
C GLU A 204 -2.06 5.86 19.02
N GLY A 205 -1.53 4.72 18.53
CA GLY A 205 -0.10 4.54 18.27
C GLY A 205 0.49 5.47 17.20
N LEU A 206 -0.33 6.26 16.49
CA LEU A 206 0.10 7.28 15.53
C LEU A 206 0.35 8.65 16.15
N THR A 207 0.10 8.85 17.45
CA THR A 207 0.27 10.14 18.14
C THR A 207 1.67 10.72 17.96
N MET A 208 2.72 9.89 17.90
CA MET A 208 4.11 10.33 17.70
C MET A 208 4.45 10.72 16.25
N LEU A 209 3.58 10.47 15.28
CA LEU A 209 3.79 10.89 13.90
C LEU A 209 3.44 12.38 13.75
N CYS A 210 4.47 13.23 13.71
CA CYS A 210 4.31 14.70 13.63
C CYS A 210 4.42 15.26 12.20
N ARG A 211 4.69 14.40 11.21
CA ARG A 211 5.02 14.81 9.82
C ARG A 211 4.11 14.17 8.77
N LEU A 212 3.04 13.51 9.20
CA LEU A 212 2.14 12.80 8.31
C LEU A 212 1.42 13.81 7.40
N LYS A 213 1.43 13.52 6.10
CA LYS A 213 0.79 14.34 5.05
C LYS A 213 -0.41 13.62 4.46
N LYS A 214 -0.37 12.29 4.38
CA LYS A 214 -1.47 11.47 3.86
C LYS A 214 -1.67 10.26 4.75
N ILE A 215 -2.92 9.98 5.09
CA ILE A 215 -3.31 8.72 5.73
C ILE A 215 -4.57 8.18 5.07
N THR A 216 -4.53 6.90 4.75
CA THR A 216 -5.70 6.13 4.29
C THR A 216 -5.92 5.00 5.28
N ALA A 217 -7.12 4.95 5.86
CA ALA A 217 -7.57 3.94 6.81
C ALA A 217 -8.99 3.45 6.45
N VAL A 218 -9.22 3.29 5.15
CA VAL A 218 -10.48 2.79 4.58
C VAL A 218 -10.74 1.36 5.06
N SER A 219 -11.99 1.02 5.38
CA SER A 219 -12.37 -0.34 5.80
C SER A 219 -11.63 -0.78 7.07
N ASN A 220 -12.01 -0.17 8.20
CA ASN A 220 -11.54 -0.49 9.55
C ASN A 220 -12.73 -0.47 10.52
N ASN A 221 -12.49 -0.71 11.81
CA ASN A 221 -13.53 -0.92 12.82
C ASN A 221 -13.65 0.27 13.80
N MET A 222 -13.27 1.47 13.36
CA MET A 222 -13.29 2.66 14.21
C MET A 222 -14.74 3.15 14.39
N SER A 223 -15.16 3.33 15.65
CA SER A 223 -16.55 3.69 16.01
C SER A 223 -16.71 5.13 16.52
N LYS A 224 -15.61 5.80 16.88
CA LYS A 224 -15.63 7.16 17.44
C LYS A 224 -14.68 8.08 16.71
N MET A 225 -15.21 9.19 16.18
CA MET A 225 -14.42 10.21 15.50
C MET A 225 -13.42 10.90 16.42
N GLU A 226 -13.75 11.07 17.71
CA GLU A 226 -12.87 11.70 18.71
C GLU A 226 -11.49 11.01 18.78
N MET A 227 -11.48 9.68 18.66
CA MET A 227 -10.23 8.90 18.68
C MET A 227 -9.32 9.27 17.52
N ILE A 228 -9.88 9.61 16.36
CA ILE A 228 -9.11 10.09 15.19
C ILE A 228 -8.43 11.42 15.50
N LEU A 229 -9.17 12.35 16.10
CA LEU A 229 -8.66 13.69 16.44
C LEU A 229 -7.51 13.60 17.44
N ASN A 230 -7.67 12.77 18.47
CA ASN A 230 -6.65 12.55 19.50
C ASN A 230 -5.42 11.87 18.90
N SER A 231 -5.61 10.84 18.08
CA SER A 231 -4.53 10.07 17.46
C SER A 231 -3.69 10.86 16.46
N LEU A 232 -4.32 11.77 15.72
CA LEU A 232 -3.67 12.55 14.65
C LEU A 232 -3.35 14.00 15.06
N CYS A 233 -3.47 14.32 16.35
CA CYS A 233 -3.32 15.69 16.86
C CYS A 233 -1.97 16.33 16.49
N ASN A 234 -0.88 15.57 16.50
CA ASN A 234 0.46 16.06 16.19
C ASN A 234 0.71 16.23 14.68
N SER A 235 -0.08 15.57 13.83
CA SER A 235 -0.07 15.75 12.36
C SER A 235 -1.10 16.78 11.88
N ARG A 236 -1.82 17.43 12.80
CA ARG A 236 -2.88 18.40 12.50
C ARG A 236 -2.47 19.48 11.47
N LYS A 237 -1.25 20.01 11.59
CA LYS A 237 -0.72 21.10 10.75
C LYS A 237 -0.04 20.63 9.47
N THR A 238 0.07 19.32 9.24
CA THR A 238 0.78 18.72 8.10
C THR A 238 -0.13 17.88 7.21
N LEU A 239 -1.21 17.31 7.77
CA LEU A 239 -2.12 16.42 7.06
C LEU A 239 -2.84 17.15 5.91
N LYS A 240 -2.81 16.53 4.73
CA LYS A 240 -3.38 17.02 3.48
C LYS A 240 -4.42 16.07 2.89
N LEU A 241 -4.30 14.77 3.16
CA LEU A 241 -5.25 13.76 2.73
C LEU A 241 -5.59 12.86 3.91
N LEU A 242 -6.88 12.69 4.15
CA LEU A 242 -7.46 11.79 5.14
C LEU A 242 -8.56 11.00 4.45
N ASP A 243 -8.47 9.67 4.47
CA ASP A 243 -9.52 8.80 3.97
C ASP A 243 -9.87 7.76 5.04
N LEU A 244 -11.08 7.86 5.56
CA LEU A 244 -11.62 7.08 6.67
C LEU A 244 -12.88 6.34 6.26
N ARG A 245 -13.25 6.30 4.98
CA ARG A 245 -14.49 5.67 4.51
C ARG A 245 -14.58 4.21 4.96
N LEU A 246 -15.81 3.70 5.04
CA LEU A 246 -16.07 2.33 5.48
C LEU A 246 -15.53 2.05 6.90
N ASN A 247 -15.65 3.03 7.80
CA ASN A 247 -15.55 2.80 9.23
C ASN A 247 -16.94 2.88 9.85
N VAL A 248 -17.11 2.35 11.06
CA VAL A 248 -18.43 2.21 11.68
C VAL A 248 -19.15 3.55 11.82
N PHE A 249 -18.42 4.63 12.13
CA PHE A 249 -19.03 5.96 12.31
C PHE A 249 -19.45 6.65 11.00
N ASN A 250 -18.90 6.28 9.84
CA ASN A 250 -19.17 6.95 8.55
C ASN A 250 -19.62 5.99 7.43
N PHE A 251 -19.98 4.75 7.79
CA PHE A 251 -20.26 3.69 6.81
C PHE A 251 -21.36 4.08 5.80
N GLU A 252 -22.40 4.78 6.23
CA GLU A 252 -23.51 5.20 5.35
C GLU A 252 -23.44 6.69 4.96
N PHE A 253 -22.29 7.35 5.13
CA PHE A 253 -22.14 8.75 4.72
C PHE A 253 -21.91 8.91 3.22
N TYR A 254 -21.37 7.89 2.58
CA TYR A 254 -20.91 7.95 1.19
C TYR A 254 -21.60 6.87 0.36
N PRO A 255 -21.65 7.04 -0.98
CA PRO A 255 -21.95 5.91 -1.86
C PRO A 255 -20.90 4.82 -1.66
N TYR A 256 -21.20 3.63 -2.20
CA TYR A 256 -20.24 2.54 -2.24
C TYR A 256 -18.87 2.99 -2.80
N VAL A 257 -17.79 2.46 -2.22
CA VAL A 257 -16.43 2.86 -2.60
C VAL A 257 -15.94 2.00 -3.76
N PHE A 258 -16.08 0.68 -3.65
CA PHE A 258 -15.62 -0.36 -4.56
C PHE A 258 -16.77 -1.10 -5.26
N ASN A 259 -17.77 -1.59 -4.51
CA ASN A 259 -18.90 -2.33 -5.08
C ASN A 259 -20.26 -1.97 -4.42
N PRO A 260 -21.37 -1.95 -5.18
CA PRO A 260 -22.70 -1.58 -4.66
C PRO A 260 -23.22 -2.44 -3.51
N HIS A 261 -22.71 -3.66 -3.34
CA HIS A 261 -23.15 -4.62 -2.34
C HIS A 261 -22.37 -4.51 -1.02
N GLU A 262 -21.44 -3.56 -0.86
CA GLU A 262 -20.64 -3.37 0.36
C GLU A 262 -21.47 -3.30 1.63
N LEU A 263 -22.60 -2.58 1.60
CA LEU A 263 -23.49 -2.44 2.75
C LEU A 263 -24.20 -3.76 3.07
N GLU A 264 -24.61 -4.51 2.06
CA GLU A 264 -25.22 -5.83 2.24
C GLU A 264 -24.20 -6.83 2.79
N LEU A 265 -22.99 -6.81 2.26
CA LEU A 265 -21.87 -7.66 2.72
C LEU A 265 -21.47 -7.33 4.17
N ALA A 266 -21.39 -6.05 4.52
CA ALA A 266 -21.14 -5.63 5.89
C ALA A 266 -22.29 -6.06 6.83
N ASN A 267 -23.55 -5.93 6.40
CA ASN A 267 -24.68 -6.34 7.23
C ASN A 267 -24.80 -7.88 7.36
N ALA A 268 -24.52 -8.63 6.30
CA ALA A 268 -24.56 -10.09 6.28
C ALA A 268 -23.45 -10.75 7.11
N SER A 269 -22.30 -10.08 7.23
CA SER A 269 -21.14 -10.56 8.00
C SER A 269 -21.26 -10.37 9.52
N ASN A 270 -22.44 -10.06 10.07
CA ASN A 270 -22.65 -9.78 11.48
C ASN A 270 -21.70 -8.67 12.01
N VAL A 271 -21.53 -7.58 11.26
CA VAL A 271 -20.75 -6.39 11.68
C VAL A 271 -21.25 -5.75 13.00
N LYS A 272 -22.38 -6.21 13.55
CA LYS A 272 -22.77 -5.92 14.94
C LYS A 272 -21.76 -6.39 16.00
N ASN A 273 -20.87 -7.35 15.67
CA ASN A 273 -19.86 -7.89 16.60
C ASN A 273 -18.42 -7.35 16.38
N PHE A 274 -18.18 -6.42 15.44
CA PHE A 274 -16.89 -5.70 15.31
C PHE A 274 -15.60 -6.54 15.14
N ASP A 275 -15.67 -7.86 14.88
CA ASP A 275 -14.49 -8.75 14.78
C ASP A 275 -13.88 -8.86 13.36
N SER A 276 -14.55 -8.33 12.34
CA SER A 276 -14.13 -8.38 10.94
C SER A 276 -14.13 -6.99 10.30
N SER A 277 -13.20 -6.75 9.37
CA SER A 277 -13.22 -5.55 8.52
C SER A 277 -14.48 -5.58 7.64
N PRO A 278 -15.11 -4.44 7.32
CA PRO A 278 -16.34 -4.41 6.53
C PRO A 278 -16.22 -5.02 5.13
N ILE A 279 -15.00 -5.09 4.59
CA ILE A 279 -14.67 -5.81 3.37
C ILE A 279 -13.72 -6.95 3.74
N PRO A 280 -14.16 -8.23 3.66
CA PRO A 280 -13.28 -9.36 3.86
C PRO A 280 -12.33 -9.46 2.65
N LEU A 281 -11.03 -9.36 2.92
CA LEU A 281 -9.99 -9.69 1.95
C LEU A 281 -9.48 -11.07 2.32
N GLU A 282 -9.89 -12.09 1.57
CA GLU A 282 -9.52 -13.48 1.83
C GLU A 282 -8.37 -13.93 0.92
N ALA A 283 -8.28 -13.39 -0.30
CA ALA A 283 -7.25 -13.76 -1.27
C ALA A 283 -6.30 -12.61 -1.63
N HIS A 284 -5.11 -12.98 -2.11
CA HIS A 284 -4.13 -12.06 -2.68
C HIS A 284 -4.74 -11.16 -3.75
N ASP A 285 -5.45 -11.78 -4.70
CA ASP A 285 -5.99 -11.11 -5.88
C ASP A 285 -7.00 -10.04 -5.48
N ASP A 286 -7.70 -10.25 -4.36
CA ASP A 286 -8.56 -9.22 -3.78
C ASP A 286 -7.71 -8.00 -3.43
N ILE A 287 -6.66 -8.15 -2.61
CA ILE A 287 -5.82 -7.05 -2.13
C ILE A 287 -5.23 -6.24 -3.29
N GLU A 288 -4.76 -6.91 -4.34
CA GLU A 288 -4.25 -6.24 -5.52
C GLU A 288 -5.36 -5.54 -6.30
N ASN A 289 -6.50 -6.20 -6.55
CA ASN A 289 -7.65 -5.60 -7.21
C ASN A 289 -8.17 -4.38 -6.44
N PHE A 290 -8.25 -4.45 -5.11
CA PHE A 290 -8.64 -3.34 -4.25
C PHE A 290 -7.61 -2.21 -4.28
N SER A 291 -6.31 -2.53 -4.28
CA SER A 291 -5.26 -1.53 -4.43
C SER A 291 -5.34 -0.81 -5.78
N ILE A 292 -5.59 -1.56 -6.86
CA ILE A 292 -5.78 -1.01 -8.21
C ILE A 292 -7.04 -0.14 -8.22
N HIS A 293 -8.18 -0.63 -7.74
CA HIS A 293 -9.44 0.09 -7.75
C HIS A 293 -9.38 1.36 -6.90
N TYR A 294 -8.79 1.31 -5.70
CA TYR A 294 -8.56 2.48 -4.87
C TYR A 294 -7.71 3.53 -5.59
N ASN A 295 -6.61 3.10 -6.23
CA ASN A 295 -5.75 4.01 -6.99
C ASN A 295 -6.47 4.59 -8.21
N THR A 296 -7.33 3.82 -8.88
CA THR A 296 -8.18 4.30 -9.97
C THR A 296 -9.15 5.36 -9.47
N LEU A 297 -9.87 5.10 -8.38
CA LEU A 297 -10.80 6.04 -7.77
C LEU A 297 -10.12 7.35 -7.33
N VAL A 298 -8.90 7.27 -6.81
CA VAL A 298 -8.11 8.47 -6.48
C VAL A 298 -7.69 9.25 -7.73
N LYS A 299 -7.49 8.59 -8.87
CA LYS A 299 -7.16 9.23 -10.15
C LYS A 299 -8.40 9.78 -10.86
N SER A 300 -9.51 9.06 -10.86
CA SER A 300 -10.78 9.47 -11.48
C SER A 300 -11.65 10.28 -10.52
N ARG A 301 -11.08 11.39 -10.05
CA ARG A 301 -11.72 12.24 -9.04
C ARG A 301 -13.12 12.71 -9.43
N GLU A 302 -13.28 13.12 -10.69
CA GLU A 302 -14.55 13.66 -11.21
C GLU A 302 -15.68 12.62 -11.12
N GLU A 303 -15.38 11.37 -11.46
CA GLU A 303 -16.34 10.25 -11.34
C GLU A 303 -16.79 10.04 -9.90
N TRP A 304 -15.86 10.12 -8.93
CA TRP A 304 -16.21 10.02 -7.51
C TRP A 304 -17.06 11.19 -7.04
N GLU A 305 -16.71 12.42 -7.43
CA GLU A 305 -17.43 13.63 -7.02
C GLU A 305 -18.86 13.66 -7.59
N GLU A 306 -19.06 13.23 -8.85
CA GLU A 306 -20.38 13.06 -9.45
C GLU A 306 -21.21 12.00 -8.71
N ARG A 307 -20.62 10.82 -8.47
CA ARG A 307 -21.29 9.72 -7.75
C ARG A 307 -21.70 10.12 -6.33
N ASP A 308 -20.84 10.86 -5.63
CA ASP A 308 -21.11 11.37 -4.28
C ASP A 308 -22.21 12.44 -4.28
N ALA A 309 -22.24 13.31 -5.29
CA ALA A 309 -23.28 14.31 -5.46
C ALA A 309 -24.67 13.67 -5.69
N ASP A 310 -24.74 12.67 -6.57
CA ASP A 310 -25.97 11.91 -6.85
C ASP A 310 -26.48 11.15 -5.62
N PHE A 311 -25.56 10.53 -4.88
CA PHE A 311 -25.91 9.88 -3.61
C PHE A 311 -26.48 10.87 -2.60
N PHE A 312 -25.85 12.03 -2.45
CA PHE A 312 -26.29 13.07 -1.53
C PHE A 312 -27.65 13.66 -1.93
N ALA A 313 -27.90 13.83 -3.23
CA ALA A 313 -29.20 14.27 -3.76
C ALA A 313 -30.31 13.25 -3.48
N ARG A 314 -30.04 11.95 -3.66
CA ARG A 314 -30.99 10.88 -3.32
C ARG A 314 -31.31 10.84 -1.83
N MET A 315 -30.32 10.90 -0.95
CA MET A 315 -30.55 10.97 0.50
C MET A 315 -31.47 12.13 0.88
N ARG A 316 -31.35 13.28 0.18
CA ARG A 316 -32.22 14.44 0.42
C ARG A 316 -33.64 14.20 -0.07
N ALA A 317 -33.82 13.57 -1.23
CA ALA A 317 -35.12 13.21 -1.76
C ALA A 317 -35.85 12.16 -0.90
N GLU A 318 -35.10 11.22 -0.31
CA GLU A 318 -35.60 10.20 0.61
C GLU A 318 -35.86 10.73 2.03
N GLY A 319 -35.58 12.00 2.31
CA GLY A 319 -35.80 12.62 3.62
C GLY A 319 -34.81 12.19 4.70
N ASN A 320 -33.63 11.67 4.33
CA ASN A 320 -32.60 11.20 5.27
C ASN A 320 -31.78 12.36 5.89
N TYR A 321 -32.47 13.39 6.36
CA TYR A 321 -31.87 14.64 6.85
C TYR A 321 -30.98 14.43 8.08
N LYS A 322 -31.31 13.45 8.94
CA LYS A 322 -30.49 13.12 10.11
C LYS A 322 -29.09 12.67 9.68
N ARG A 323 -29.00 11.71 8.75
CA ARG A 323 -27.72 11.17 8.27
C ARG A 323 -26.92 12.20 7.49
N ILE A 324 -27.61 13.01 6.68
CA ILE A 324 -27.03 14.18 6.01
C ILE A 324 -26.39 15.12 7.04
N ASN A 325 -27.08 15.44 8.13
CA ASN A 325 -26.55 16.34 9.14
C ASN A 325 -25.37 15.71 9.91
N GLU A 326 -25.42 14.42 10.21
CA GLU A 326 -24.31 13.66 10.81
C GLU A 326 -23.05 13.73 9.94
N ARG A 327 -23.18 13.47 8.62
CA ARG A 327 -22.07 13.59 7.67
C ARG A 327 -21.52 15.00 7.62
N LEU A 328 -22.38 16.01 7.52
CA LEU A 328 -21.92 17.40 7.41
C LEU A 328 -21.21 17.85 8.71
N ASN A 329 -21.67 17.41 9.88
CA ASN A 329 -20.99 17.66 11.15
C ASN A 329 -19.62 16.96 11.19
N TYR A 330 -19.54 15.71 10.72
CA TYR A 330 -18.29 14.98 10.58
C TYR A 330 -17.28 15.70 9.69
N GLU A 331 -17.69 16.10 8.49
CA GLU A 331 -16.83 16.83 7.56
C GLU A 331 -16.40 18.18 8.16
N THR A 332 -17.33 18.90 8.79
CA THR A 332 -17.06 20.20 9.43
C THR A 332 -15.98 20.10 10.50
N ILE A 333 -16.09 19.12 11.39
CA ILE A 333 -15.14 18.89 12.48
C ILE A 333 -13.75 18.58 11.90
N LEU A 334 -13.65 17.65 10.95
CA LEU A 334 -12.36 17.24 10.39
C LEU A 334 -11.70 18.34 9.56
N ILE A 335 -12.45 19.04 8.70
CA ILE A 335 -11.92 20.12 7.87
C ILE A 335 -11.39 21.27 8.73
N LYS A 336 -12.09 21.62 9.82
CA LYS A 336 -11.63 22.64 10.78
C LYS A 336 -10.45 22.16 11.61
N PHE A 337 -10.47 20.91 12.05
CA PHE A 337 -9.37 20.34 12.81
C PHE A 337 -8.11 20.31 11.96
N PHE A 338 -8.17 19.87 10.70
CA PHE A 338 -7.01 19.79 9.79
C PHE A 338 -6.96 21.00 8.81
N PRO A 339 -6.31 22.13 9.16
CA PRO A 339 -6.34 23.35 8.36
C PRO A 339 -5.69 23.22 6.97
N LYS A 340 -4.82 22.22 6.75
CA LYS A 340 -4.18 21.97 5.45
C LYS A 340 -4.80 20.82 4.66
N LEU A 341 -5.92 20.28 5.13
CA LEU A 341 -6.62 19.20 4.46
C LEU A 341 -7.12 19.67 3.09
N LYS A 342 -6.74 18.93 2.05
CA LYS A 342 -7.12 19.12 0.65
C LYS A 342 -8.08 18.05 0.15
N ASN A 343 -8.04 16.87 0.76
CA ASN A 343 -8.86 15.72 0.41
C ASN A 343 -9.36 15.07 1.70
N LEU A 344 -10.67 14.86 1.76
CA LEU A 344 -11.34 14.11 2.82
C LEU A 344 -12.22 13.06 2.14
N ASP A 345 -11.99 11.78 2.44
CA ASP A 345 -12.85 10.67 2.00
C ASP A 345 -13.10 10.66 0.48
N GLY A 346 -12.05 10.91 -0.30
CA GLY A 346 -12.08 10.99 -1.76
C GLY A 346 -12.41 12.38 -2.33
N SER A 347 -13.17 13.20 -1.61
CA SER A 347 -13.69 14.48 -2.13
C SER A 347 -12.74 15.66 -1.92
N HIS A 348 -12.77 16.66 -2.81
CA HIS A 348 -11.98 17.89 -2.61
C HIS A 348 -12.49 18.75 -1.45
N VAL A 349 -11.55 19.28 -0.67
CA VAL A 349 -11.76 20.40 0.25
C VAL A 349 -11.28 21.67 -0.44
N SER A 350 -12.17 22.31 -1.19
CA SER A 350 -11.93 23.64 -1.78
C SER A 350 -12.02 24.73 -0.71
N LEU A 351 -11.56 25.95 -1.05
CA LEU A 351 -11.72 27.10 -0.16
C LEU A 351 -13.19 27.42 0.10
N GLU A 352 -14.03 27.31 -0.93
CA GLU A 352 -15.47 27.51 -0.81
C GLU A 352 -16.10 26.50 0.16
N ARG A 353 -15.78 25.20 0.00
CA ARG A 353 -16.27 24.15 0.91
C ARG A 353 -15.82 24.42 2.34
N ARG A 354 -14.57 24.85 2.54
CA ARG A 354 -14.07 25.22 3.87
C ARG A 354 -14.88 26.35 4.50
N ASN A 355 -15.13 27.42 3.75
CA ASN A 355 -15.94 28.56 4.23
C ASN A 355 -17.38 28.14 4.56
N GLN A 356 -17.99 27.30 3.72
CA GLN A 356 -19.33 26.74 3.96
C GLN A 356 -19.36 25.95 5.28
N MET A 357 -18.38 25.09 5.54
CA MET A 357 -18.32 24.30 6.78
C MET A 357 -18.06 25.17 8.01
N GLU A 358 -17.24 26.21 7.89
CA GLU A 358 -16.99 27.15 9.00
C GLU A 358 -18.25 27.93 9.41
N SER A 359 -19.07 28.35 8.44
CA SER A 359 -20.34 29.04 8.74
C SER A 359 -21.35 28.18 9.51
N ARG A 360 -21.33 26.86 9.35
CA ARG A 360 -22.25 25.93 10.04
C ARG A 360 -22.03 25.90 11.55
N ILE A 361 -20.83 26.19 12.02
CA ILE A 361 -20.49 26.15 13.44
C ILE A 361 -21.09 27.35 14.19
N HIS A 362 -21.37 28.44 13.49
CA HIS A 362 -21.98 29.63 14.09
C HIS A 362 -23.52 29.56 14.15
N LEU A 363 -24.12 28.47 13.65
CA LEU A 363 -25.57 28.29 13.53
C LEU A 363 -26.13 27.18 14.45
N ASN A 364 -25.26 26.47 15.17
CA ASN A 364 -25.59 25.47 16.19
C ASN A 364 -24.90 25.85 17.50
#